data_AF-A0A1G3PTC2-F1
#
_entry.id   AF-A0A1G3PTC2-F1
#
_cell.length_a   1.000
_cell.length_b   1.000
_cell.length_c   1.000
_cell.angle_alpha   90.00
_cell.angle_beta   90.00
_cell.angle_gamma   90.00
#
_symmetry.space_group_name_H-M   'P 1'
#
loop_
_entity.id
_entity.type
_entity.pdbx_description
1 polymer ?
#
loop_
_entity_poly.entity_id
_entity_poly.type
_entity_poly.pdbx_seq_one_letter_code
_entity_poly.pdbx_strand_id
1 'polypeptide(L)'
;MKKLLVGLLSLMFFVNIGTAKNPKDYTFYDDLDPAARKEFAQAWLDAGKAFYDAGKNNKAKASFLFTFYLYPMGSSSEEACGLIKDYFNETFTYDADKYFSYYMSRGKKLTDTKKKLNNFLMAVEVNPADPDANFETAKSYYELGDTEKAAKYLKTAIENGLDPETLPAEFQALVQ
;
A
#
# COMPACT_ATOMS: atom_id res chain seq x y z
N MET A 1 8.54 -13.28 -11.29
CA MET A 1 8.24 -14.72 -11.02
C MET A 1 9.04 -15.31 -9.85
N LYS A 2 10.36 -15.57 -9.93
CA LYS A 2 11.10 -16.24 -8.82
C LYS A 2 11.14 -15.46 -7.48
N LYS A 3 11.33 -14.13 -7.50
CA LYS A 3 11.31 -13.30 -6.27
C LYS A 3 9.91 -13.19 -5.65
N LEU A 4 8.87 -13.23 -6.48
CA LEU A 4 7.48 -13.16 -6.08
C LEU A 4 7.03 -14.43 -5.34
N LEU A 5 7.46 -15.59 -5.85
CA LEU A 5 7.21 -16.89 -5.24
C LEU A 5 7.85 -17.02 -3.86
N VAL A 6 9.07 -16.49 -3.67
CA VAL A 6 9.80 -16.51 -2.39
C VAL A 6 9.14 -15.61 -1.35
N GLY A 7 8.61 -14.45 -1.76
CA GLY A 7 7.85 -13.55 -0.89
C GLY A 7 6.49 -14.13 -0.47
N LEU A 8 5.80 -14.82 -1.37
CA LEU A 8 4.54 -15.51 -1.07
C LEU A 8 4.77 -16.74 -0.17
N LEU A 9 5.83 -17.50 -0.42
CA LEU A 9 6.24 -18.67 0.38
C LEU A 9 6.64 -18.29 1.81
N SER A 10 7.34 -17.16 2.00
CA SER A 10 7.67 -16.66 3.34
C SER A 10 6.43 -16.14 4.07
N LEU A 11 5.46 -15.54 3.37
CA LEU A 11 4.20 -15.11 3.95
C LEU A 11 3.28 -16.29 4.34
N MET A 12 3.23 -17.34 3.52
CA MET A 12 2.58 -18.61 3.87
C MET A 12 3.26 -19.29 5.08
N PHE A 13 4.57 -19.06 5.28
CA PHE A 13 5.30 -19.51 6.46
C PHE A 13 4.76 -18.83 7.75
N PHE A 14 4.43 -17.54 7.71
CA PHE A 14 3.86 -16.81 8.86
C PHE A 14 2.42 -17.23 9.21
N VAL A 15 1.61 -17.66 8.24
CA VAL A 15 0.28 -18.24 8.49
C VAL A 15 0.39 -19.61 9.21
N ASN A 16 1.57 -20.24 9.21
CA ASN A 16 1.77 -21.58 9.74
C ASN A 16 2.23 -21.64 11.21
N ILE A 17 2.66 -20.52 11.81
CA ILE A 17 3.25 -20.51 13.18
C ILE A 17 2.31 -20.13 14.32
N GLY A 18 0.99 -20.02 14.08
CA GLY A 18 -0.01 -20.01 15.17
C GLY A 18 -0.02 -18.78 16.09
N THR A 19 0.92 -17.84 15.94
CA THR A 19 0.90 -16.52 16.59
C THR A 19 0.53 -15.46 15.54
N ALA A 20 -0.67 -15.56 14.98
CA ALA A 20 -1.12 -14.60 13.97
C ALA A 20 -1.24 -13.21 14.62
N LYS A 21 -0.21 -12.38 14.48
CA LYS A 21 -0.36 -10.93 14.66
C LYS A 21 -1.49 -10.48 13.72
N ASN A 22 -2.26 -9.47 14.11
CA ASN A 22 -3.29 -8.95 13.22
C ASN A 22 -2.60 -8.54 11.91
N PRO A 23 -3.11 -8.94 10.72
CA PRO A 23 -2.48 -8.60 9.44
C PRO A 23 -2.12 -7.11 9.30
N LYS A 24 -2.85 -6.20 9.95
CA LYS A 24 -2.53 -4.76 9.99
C LYS A 24 -1.22 -4.38 10.70
N ASP A 25 -0.69 -5.26 11.56
CA ASP A 25 0.48 -4.99 12.43
C ASP A 25 1.81 -5.37 11.75
N TYR A 26 1.75 -5.91 10.53
CA TYR A 26 2.94 -6.31 9.79
C TYR A 26 3.61 -5.10 9.15
N THR A 27 4.88 -4.90 9.46
CA THR A 27 5.66 -3.77 8.92
C THR A 27 6.27 -4.05 7.55
N PHE A 28 6.20 -5.28 7.04
CA PHE A 28 6.80 -5.62 5.74
C PHE A 28 6.11 -4.91 4.58
N TYR A 29 4.87 -4.44 4.76
CA TYR A 29 4.17 -3.64 3.75
C TYR A 29 4.97 -2.39 3.37
N ASP A 30 5.70 -1.80 4.32
CA ASP A 30 6.51 -0.62 4.08
C ASP A 30 7.60 -0.86 3.00
N ASP A 31 8.02 -2.11 2.80
CA ASP A 31 9.01 -2.49 1.79
C ASP A 31 8.40 -2.70 0.39
N LEU A 32 7.08 -2.70 0.28
CA LEU A 32 6.34 -2.98 -0.95
C LEU A 32 5.78 -1.69 -1.56
N ASP A 33 6.11 -1.44 -2.82
CA ASP A 33 5.45 -0.43 -3.64
C ASP A 33 3.98 -0.83 -3.95
N PRO A 34 3.15 0.10 -4.45
CA PRO A 34 1.75 -0.20 -4.72
C PRO A 34 1.51 -1.34 -5.71
N ALA A 35 2.36 -1.46 -6.74
CA ALA A 35 2.23 -2.52 -7.75
C ALA A 35 2.44 -3.90 -7.12
N ALA A 36 3.47 -4.06 -6.30
CA ALA A 36 3.74 -5.28 -5.56
C ALA A 36 2.63 -5.59 -4.56
N ARG A 37 2.10 -4.57 -3.85
CA ARG A 37 0.96 -4.75 -2.93
C ARG A 37 -0.28 -5.25 -3.66
N LYS A 38 -0.60 -4.70 -4.82
CA LYS A 38 -1.73 -5.13 -5.67
C LYS A 38 -1.57 -6.57 -6.14
N GLU A 39 -0.39 -6.95 -6.62
CA GLU A 39 -0.09 -8.31 -7.06
C GLU A 39 -0.20 -9.31 -5.89
N PHE A 40 0.36 -8.97 -4.72
CA PHE A 40 0.25 -9.81 -3.53
C PHE A 40 -1.17 -9.91 -2.99
N ALA A 41 -1.95 -8.84 -3.05
CA ALA A 41 -3.36 -8.88 -2.64
C ALA A 41 -4.12 -9.91 -3.48
N GLN A 42 -3.96 -9.91 -4.81
CA GLN A 42 -4.58 -10.91 -5.66
C GLN A 42 -4.14 -12.33 -5.31
N ALA A 43 -2.84 -12.55 -5.10
CA ALA A 43 -2.33 -13.87 -4.73
C ALA A 43 -2.89 -14.38 -3.39
N TRP A 44 -3.13 -13.48 -2.43
CA TRP A 44 -3.78 -13.81 -1.16
C TRP A 44 -5.26 -14.11 -1.29
N LEU A 45 -5.96 -13.40 -2.18
CA LEU A 45 -7.35 -13.68 -2.48
C LEU A 45 -7.51 -15.11 -3.04
N ASP A 46 -6.67 -15.46 -4.01
CA ASP A 46 -6.67 -16.79 -4.63
C ASP A 46 -6.33 -17.88 -3.60
N ALA A 47 -5.33 -17.63 -2.74
CA ALA A 47 -5.00 -18.53 -1.63
C ALA A 47 -6.16 -18.68 -0.64
N GLY A 48 -6.87 -17.59 -0.33
CA GLY A 48 -8.02 -17.59 0.56
C GLY A 48 -9.16 -18.46 0.05
N LYS A 49 -9.48 -18.35 -1.25
CA LYS A 49 -10.46 -19.22 -1.93
C LYS A 49 -10.03 -20.69 -1.86
N ALA A 50 -8.78 -20.99 -2.20
CA ALA A 50 -8.26 -22.36 -2.15
C ALA A 50 -8.26 -22.94 -0.72
N PHE A 51 -7.97 -22.13 0.31
CA PHE A 51 -8.07 -22.58 1.69
C PHE A 51 -9.52 -22.84 2.12
N TYR A 52 -10.46 -22.03 1.64
CA TYR A 52 -11.88 -22.21 1.93
C TYR A 52 -12.40 -23.51 1.32
N ASP A 53 -12.10 -23.77 0.04
CA ASP A 53 -12.47 -25.01 -0.66
C ASP A 53 -11.87 -26.26 0.02
N ALA A 54 -10.70 -26.12 0.63
CA ALA A 54 -10.04 -27.16 1.42
C ALA A 54 -10.56 -27.31 2.86
N GLY A 55 -11.61 -26.57 3.26
CA GLY A 55 -12.17 -26.57 4.62
C GLY A 55 -11.29 -25.91 5.68
N LYS A 56 -10.24 -25.17 5.28
CA LYS A 56 -9.27 -24.52 6.17
C LYS A 56 -9.71 -23.09 6.51
N ASN A 57 -10.87 -22.95 7.14
CA ASN A 57 -11.56 -21.68 7.38
C ASN A 57 -10.69 -20.58 8.03
N ASN A 58 -9.88 -20.92 9.04
CA ASN A 58 -8.99 -19.94 9.69
C ASN A 58 -7.93 -19.37 8.72
N LYS A 59 -7.38 -20.22 7.84
CA LYS A 59 -6.40 -19.80 6.84
C LYS A 59 -7.06 -19.00 5.71
N ALA A 60 -8.27 -19.39 5.32
CA ALA A 60 -9.08 -18.65 4.34
C ALA A 60 -9.34 -17.22 4.83
N LYS A 61 -9.91 -17.08 6.03
CA LYS A 61 -10.19 -15.76 6.63
C LYS A 61 -8.94 -14.90 6.76
N ALA A 62 -7.84 -15.47 7.25
CA ALA A 62 -6.57 -14.73 7.36
C ALA A 62 -6.09 -14.22 5.99
N SER A 63 -6.22 -15.03 4.94
CA SER A 63 -5.81 -14.69 3.58
C SER A 63 -6.66 -13.54 3.00
N PHE A 64 -7.98 -13.56 3.23
CA PHE A 64 -8.85 -12.45 2.82
C PHE A 64 -8.52 -11.16 3.58
N LEU A 65 -8.22 -11.25 4.88
CA LEU A 65 -7.76 -10.08 5.64
C LEU A 65 -6.42 -9.55 5.10
N PHE A 66 -5.46 -10.42 4.77
CA PHE A 66 -4.22 -9.99 4.14
C PHE A 66 -4.45 -9.29 2.81
N THR A 67 -5.38 -9.80 1.99
CA THR A 67 -5.80 -9.15 0.73
C THR A 67 -6.22 -7.71 1.01
N PHE A 68 -7.16 -7.53 1.94
CA PHE A 68 -7.68 -6.21 2.31
C PHE A 68 -6.59 -5.27 2.84
N TYR A 69 -5.76 -5.69 3.79
CA TYR A 69 -4.77 -4.79 4.40
C TYR A 69 -3.56 -4.49 3.49
N LEU A 70 -3.24 -5.37 2.54
CA LEU A 70 -2.17 -5.14 1.56
C LEU A 70 -2.52 -3.99 0.62
N TYR A 71 -3.72 -4.04 0.04
CA TYR A 71 -4.15 -3.11 -1.00
C TYR A 71 -5.66 -2.81 -0.89
N PRO A 72 -6.08 -2.01 0.10
CA PRO A 72 -7.48 -1.91 0.55
C PRO A 72 -8.46 -1.27 -0.45
N MET A 73 -7.99 -0.38 -1.33
CA MET A 73 -8.77 0.26 -2.40
C MET A 73 -8.87 -0.54 -3.70
N GLY A 74 -8.32 -1.76 -3.77
CA GLY A 74 -8.35 -2.59 -4.98
C GLY A 74 -9.57 -3.50 -5.08
N SER A 75 -9.90 -3.92 -6.30
CA SER A 75 -10.99 -4.88 -6.58
C SER A 75 -10.82 -6.23 -5.87
N SER A 76 -9.58 -6.72 -5.72
CA SER A 76 -9.31 -7.96 -4.96
C SER A 76 -9.73 -7.82 -3.48
N SER A 77 -9.57 -6.63 -2.91
CA SER A 77 -9.98 -6.33 -1.53
C SER A 77 -11.49 -6.19 -1.39
N GLU A 78 -12.15 -5.58 -2.37
CA GLU A 78 -13.61 -5.55 -2.44
C GLU A 78 -14.19 -6.98 -2.45
N GLU A 79 -13.64 -7.84 -3.33
CA GLU A 79 -14.04 -9.24 -3.39
C GLU A 79 -13.75 -9.98 -2.08
N ALA A 80 -12.55 -9.81 -1.50
CA ALA A 80 -12.21 -10.40 -0.21
C ALA A 80 -13.17 -9.98 0.91
N CYS A 81 -13.58 -8.71 0.97
CA CYS A 81 -14.56 -8.23 1.94
C CYS A 81 -15.95 -8.88 1.74
N GLY A 82 -16.38 -9.07 0.49
CA GLY A 82 -17.59 -9.81 0.16
C GLY A 82 -17.53 -11.27 0.65
N LEU A 83 -16.44 -11.96 0.36
CA LEU A 83 -16.21 -13.34 0.82
C LEU A 83 -16.15 -13.43 2.35
N ILE A 84 -15.55 -12.43 3.02
CA ILE A 84 -15.53 -12.39 4.49
C ILE A 84 -16.94 -12.28 5.06
N LYS A 85 -17.78 -11.44 4.45
CA LYS A 85 -19.18 -11.29 4.83
C LYS A 85 -19.96 -12.58 4.62
N ASP A 86 -19.84 -13.19 3.45
CA ASP A 86 -20.62 -14.36 3.08
C ASP A 86 -20.21 -15.61 3.86
N TYR A 87 -18.89 -15.80 4.10
CA TYR A 87 -18.37 -17.03 4.71
C TYR A 87 -18.21 -16.94 6.23
N PHE A 88 -18.02 -15.74 6.78
CA PHE A 88 -17.70 -15.55 8.19
C PHE A 88 -18.62 -14.56 8.90
N ASN A 89 -19.62 -13.98 8.22
CA ASN A 89 -20.57 -13.02 8.78
C ASN A 89 -19.90 -11.81 9.45
N GLU A 90 -18.79 -11.36 8.88
CA GLU A 90 -18.05 -10.18 9.32
C GLU A 90 -17.98 -9.14 8.21
N THR A 91 -17.95 -7.86 8.56
CA THR A 91 -17.93 -6.78 7.58
C THR A 91 -16.68 -5.94 7.73
N PHE A 92 -15.99 -5.73 6.61
CA PHE A 92 -14.85 -4.84 6.48
C PHE A 92 -15.14 -3.88 5.33
N THR A 93 -14.93 -2.59 5.57
CA THR A 93 -15.18 -1.55 4.58
C THR A 93 -13.92 -0.72 4.38
N TYR A 94 -13.68 -0.35 3.12
CA TYR A 94 -12.66 0.62 2.79
C TYR A 94 -13.12 2.03 3.17
N ASP A 95 -12.23 2.77 3.82
CA ASP A 95 -12.43 4.17 4.22
C ASP A 95 -11.25 4.96 3.68
N ALA A 96 -11.50 5.75 2.63
CA ALA A 96 -10.47 6.48 1.90
C ALA A 96 -9.72 7.47 2.81
N ASP A 97 -10.45 8.29 3.56
CA ASP A 97 -9.86 9.33 4.42
C ASP A 97 -8.97 8.72 5.50
N LYS A 98 -9.43 7.61 6.10
CA LYS A 98 -8.66 6.88 7.10
C LYS A 98 -7.38 6.28 6.53
N TYR A 99 -7.45 5.64 5.36
CA TYR A 99 -6.27 5.02 4.74
C TYR A 99 -5.30 6.07 4.18
N PHE A 100 -5.80 7.15 3.60
CA PHE A 100 -5.00 8.31 3.22
C PHE A 100 -4.21 8.84 4.42
N SER A 101 -4.91 9.15 5.52
CA SER A 101 -4.31 9.65 6.77
C SER A 101 -3.28 8.66 7.35
N TYR A 102 -3.59 7.37 7.30
CA TYR A 102 -2.68 6.31 7.73
C TYR A 102 -1.39 6.31 6.93
N TYR A 103 -1.46 6.28 5.59
CA TYR A 103 -0.28 6.23 4.73
C TYR A 103 0.56 7.50 4.83
N MET A 104 -0.07 8.67 4.89
CA MET A 104 0.62 9.95 5.12
C MET A 104 1.34 9.96 6.48
N SER A 105 0.65 9.57 7.56
CA SER A 105 1.26 9.52 8.90
C SER A 105 2.38 8.49 9.00
N ARG A 106 2.20 7.32 8.37
CA ARG A 106 3.19 6.25 8.38
C ARG A 106 4.44 6.65 7.60
N GLY A 107 4.28 7.22 6.40
CA GLY A 107 5.37 7.77 5.59
C GLY A 107 6.20 8.79 6.36
N LYS A 108 5.56 9.79 6.99
CA LYS A 108 6.24 10.83 7.78
C LYS A 108 7.04 10.29 8.99
N LYS A 109 6.68 9.12 9.54
CA LYS A 109 7.36 8.51 10.69
C LYS A 109 8.54 7.61 10.32
N LEU A 110 8.64 7.19 9.07
CA LEU A 110 9.71 6.29 8.62
C LEU A 110 11.00 7.09 8.39
N THR A 111 12.15 6.47 8.64
CA THR A 111 13.46 7.08 8.38
C THR A 111 13.99 6.70 6.99
N ASP A 112 13.79 5.45 6.58
CA ASP A 112 14.20 4.92 5.28
C ASP A 112 13.38 5.54 4.14
N THR A 113 14.05 6.27 3.24
CA THR A 113 13.41 7.00 2.14
C THR A 113 12.64 6.10 1.18
N LYS A 114 13.09 4.88 0.92
CA LYS A 114 12.35 3.95 0.05
C LYS A 114 11.04 3.51 0.69
N LYS A 115 11.05 3.22 2.00
CA LYS A 115 9.83 2.90 2.74
C LYS A 115 8.87 4.09 2.86
N LYS A 116 9.40 5.31 3.01
CA LYS A 116 8.61 6.56 2.96
C LYS A 116 7.90 6.67 1.60
N LEU A 117 8.68 6.55 0.52
CA LEU A 117 8.17 6.61 -0.85
C LEU A 117 7.02 5.62 -1.06
N ASN A 118 7.21 4.36 -0.68
CA ASN A 118 6.16 3.35 -0.82
C ASN A 118 4.86 3.74 -0.10
N ASN A 119 4.94 4.34 1.09
CA ASN A 119 3.76 4.81 1.82
C ASN A 119 3.13 6.05 1.17
N PHE A 120 3.91 7.04 0.72
CA PHE A 120 3.35 8.20 0.03
C PHE A 120 2.72 7.82 -1.31
N LEU A 121 3.30 6.87 -2.04
CA LEU A 121 2.68 6.32 -3.24
C LEU A 121 1.33 5.63 -2.93
N MET A 122 1.21 4.94 -1.78
CA MET A 122 -0.08 4.43 -1.35
C MET A 122 -1.07 5.55 -0.99
N ALA A 123 -0.62 6.68 -0.42
CA ALA A 123 -1.49 7.83 -0.20
C ALA A 123 -1.96 8.45 -1.53
N VAL A 124 -1.09 8.52 -2.53
CA VAL A 124 -1.43 8.97 -3.90
C VAL A 124 -2.42 8.02 -4.58
N GLU A 125 -2.32 6.70 -4.38
CA GLU A 125 -3.33 5.75 -4.89
C GLU A 125 -4.72 6.00 -4.29
N VAL A 126 -4.78 6.46 -3.04
CA VAL A 126 -6.04 6.80 -2.37
C VAL A 126 -6.57 8.16 -2.83
N ASN A 127 -5.72 9.17 -2.89
CA ASN A 127 -6.06 10.51 -3.39
C ASN A 127 -4.99 11.02 -4.37
N PRO A 128 -5.18 10.78 -5.68
CA PRO A 128 -4.17 11.14 -6.70
C PRO A 128 -3.90 12.63 -6.85
N ALA A 129 -4.87 13.46 -6.45
CA ALA A 129 -4.82 14.92 -6.61
C ALA A 129 -4.31 15.65 -5.35
N ASP A 130 -3.99 14.93 -4.27
CA ASP A 130 -3.56 15.58 -3.03
C ASP A 130 -2.18 16.25 -3.21
N PRO A 131 -2.05 17.57 -3.03
CA PRO A 131 -0.79 18.27 -3.27
C PRO A 131 0.31 17.85 -2.29
N ASP A 132 -0.03 17.58 -1.02
CA ASP A 132 0.95 17.19 0.01
C ASP A 132 1.51 15.78 -0.27
N ALA A 133 0.65 14.82 -0.60
CA ALA A 133 1.06 13.45 -0.91
C ALA A 133 1.95 13.42 -2.17
N ASN A 134 1.60 14.19 -3.20
CA ASN A 134 2.41 14.32 -4.40
C ASN A 134 3.76 15.00 -4.09
N PHE A 135 3.79 16.05 -3.26
CA PHE A 135 5.03 16.71 -2.87
C PHE A 135 5.97 15.80 -2.06
N GLU A 136 5.44 15.07 -1.06
CA GLU A 136 6.24 14.13 -0.26
C GLU A 136 6.75 12.95 -1.10
N THR A 137 5.97 12.53 -2.10
CA THR A 137 6.40 11.56 -3.12
C THR A 137 7.55 12.11 -3.96
N ALA A 138 7.42 13.35 -4.46
CA ALA A 138 8.45 14.01 -5.24
C ALA A 138 9.76 14.15 -4.45
N LYS A 139 9.66 14.59 -3.20
CA LYS A 139 10.79 14.69 -2.27
C LYS A 139 11.47 13.35 -2.06
N SER A 140 10.70 12.29 -1.87
CA SER A 140 11.25 10.95 -1.67
C SER A 140 11.97 10.43 -2.93
N TYR A 141 11.45 10.70 -4.13
CA TYR A 141 12.16 10.38 -5.38
C TYR A 141 13.44 11.19 -5.55
N TYR A 142 13.41 12.49 -5.21
CA TYR A 142 14.58 13.36 -5.25
C TYR A 142 15.69 12.87 -4.31
N GLU A 143 15.35 12.53 -3.07
CA GLU A 143 16.28 11.94 -2.09
C GLU A 143 16.89 10.61 -2.57
N LEU A 144 16.16 9.84 -3.41
CA LEU A 144 16.65 8.61 -4.03
C LEU A 144 17.42 8.85 -5.35
N GLY A 145 17.55 10.10 -5.79
CA GLY A 145 18.25 10.49 -7.01
C GLY A 145 17.44 10.35 -8.31
N ASP A 146 16.14 10.03 -8.24
CA ASP A 146 15.26 9.93 -9.40
C ASP A 146 14.58 11.30 -9.66
N THR A 147 15.35 12.24 -10.20
CA THR A 147 14.90 13.62 -10.42
C THR A 147 13.78 13.73 -11.46
N GLU A 148 13.71 12.81 -12.44
CA GLU A 148 12.66 12.76 -13.44
C GLU A 148 11.30 12.48 -12.80
N LYS A 149 11.22 11.45 -11.95
CA LYS A 149 9.98 11.18 -11.20
C LYS A 149 9.69 12.27 -10.19
N ALA A 150 10.71 12.81 -9.53
CA ALA A 150 10.52 13.92 -8.60
C ALA A 150 9.83 15.11 -9.29
N ALA A 151 10.32 15.54 -10.46
CA ALA A 151 9.73 16.62 -11.24
C ALA A 151 8.29 16.31 -11.65
N LYS A 152 7.99 15.07 -12.07
CA LYS A 152 6.63 14.65 -12.43
C LYS A 152 5.64 14.81 -11.27
N TYR A 153 5.96 14.26 -10.09
CA TYR A 153 5.08 14.35 -8.93
C TYR A 153 4.98 15.78 -8.39
N LEU A 154 6.07 16.55 -8.43
CA LEU A 154 6.08 17.95 -8.03
C LEU A 154 5.17 18.80 -8.92
N LYS A 155 5.20 18.56 -10.24
CA LYS A 155 4.28 19.20 -11.17
C LYS A 155 2.82 18.91 -10.83
N THR A 156 2.48 17.65 -10.55
CA THR A 156 1.12 17.29 -10.12
C THR A 156 0.74 17.99 -8.82
N ALA A 157 1.66 18.12 -7.85
CA ALA A 157 1.39 18.86 -6.62
C ALA A 157 1.05 20.34 -6.90
N ILE A 158 1.82 21.00 -7.78
CA ILE A 158 1.60 22.41 -8.16
C ILE A 158 0.26 22.58 -8.90
N GLU A 159 -0.02 21.70 -9.87
CA GLU A 159 -1.29 21.70 -10.61
C GLU A 159 -2.51 21.55 -9.68
N ASN A 160 -2.34 20.94 -8.51
CA ASN A 160 -3.40 20.74 -7.52
C ASN A 160 -3.27 21.64 -6.28
N GLY A 161 -2.53 22.76 -6.39
CA GLY A 161 -2.59 23.85 -5.42
C GLY A 161 -1.38 23.99 -4.50
N LEU A 162 -0.28 23.25 -4.72
CA LEU A 162 1.00 23.58 -4.08
C LEU A 162 1.56 24.87 -4.68
N ASP A 163 1.87 25.85 -3.83
CA ASP A 163 2.47 27.11 -4.26
C ASP A 163 3.96 26.91 -4.59
N PRO A 164 4.39 27.05 -5.86
CA PRO A 164 5.77 26.85 -6.26
C PRO A 164 6.75 27.85 -5.63
N GLU A 165 6.29 29.04 -5.21
CA GLU A 165 7.16 30.03 -4.55
C GLU A 165 7.59 29.57 -3.15
N THR A 166 6.84 28.66 -2.55
CA THR A 166 7.14 28.09 -1.22
C THR A 166 8.14 26.93 -1.27
N LEU A 167 8.49 26.46 -2.47
CA LEU A 167 9.38 25.32 -2.64
C LEU A 167 10.81 25.64 -2.22
N PRO A 168 11.52 24.67 -1.61
CA PRO A 168 12.96 24.77 -1.45
C PRO A 168 13.67 24.95 -2.80
N ALA A 169 14.80 25.65 -2.82
CA ALA A 169 15.52 26.02 -4.04
C ALA A 169 15.84 24.82 -4.94
N GLU A 170 16.15 23.66 -4.35
CA GLU A 170 16.41 22.42 -5.08
C GLU A 170 15.20 21.90 -5.87
N PHE A 171 13.97 22.18 -5.42
CA PHE A 171 12.74 21.81 -6.11
C PHE A 171 12.29 22.87 -7.10
N GLN A 172 12.61 24.16 -6.87
CA GLN A 172 12.38 25.23 -7.85
C GLN A 172 13.11 24.95 -9.17
N ALA A 173 14.33 24.40 -9.11
CA ALA A 173 15.09 24.02 -10.29
C ALA A 173 14.47 22.86 -11.10
N LEU A 174 13.58 22.06 -10.48
CA LEU A 174 12.90 20.93 -11.16
C LEU A 174 11.65 21.35 -11.93
N VAL A 175 11.18 22.59 -11.73
CA VAL A 175 9.94 23.12 -12.33
C VAL A 175 10.18 24.25 -13.34
N GLN A 176 11.45 24.60 -13.59
CA GLN A 176 11.89 25.50 -14.66
C GLN A 176 12.10 24.75 -15.97
#